data_AF-A0A970J4I2-F1
#
_entry.id   AF-A0A970J4I2-F1
#
_cell.length_a   1.000
_cell.length_b   1.000
_cell.length_c   1.000
_cell.angle_alpha   90.00
_cell.angle_beta   90.00
_cell.angle_gamma   90.00
#
_symmetry.space_group_name_H-M   'P 1'
#
loop_
_entity.id
_entity.type
_entity.pdbx_description
1 polymer ?
#
loop_
_entity_poly.entity_id
_entity_poly.type
_entity_poly.pdbx_seq_one_letter_code
_entity_poly.pdbx_strand_id
1 'polypeptide(L)' 'MTEMQLPQSILPFEGTAHYLGSYPKNGELYDYYEVICDGETTFVYVKAEEVKQID' A
#
# COMPACT_ATOMS: atom_id res chain seq x y z
N MET A 1 34.05 22.42 -1.01
CA MET A 1 33.98 21.13 -0.29
C MET A 1 32.68 20.51 -0.76
N THR A 2 32.75 19.50 -1.62
CA THR A 2 31.56 18.93 -2.28
C THR A 2 30.93 17.92 -1.34
N GLU A 3 29.71 18.18 -0.88
CA GLU A 3 28.92 17.22 -0.10
C GLU A 3 28.65 15.98 -0.96
N MET A 4 29.20 14.85 -0.55
CA MET A 4 28.89 13.56 -1.15
C MET A 4 27.50 13.15 -0.65
N GLN A 5 26.51 13.25 -1.53
CA GLN A 5 25.16 12.76 -1.26
C GLN A 5 25.22 11.22 -1.17
N LEU A 6 25.17 10.69 0.06
CA LEU A 6 25.09 9.25 0.29
C LEU A 6 23.86 8.68 -0.46
N PRO A 7 23.96 7.49 -1.08
CA PRO A 7 22.78 6.85 -1.64
C PRO A 7 21.74 6.69 -0.53
N GLN A 8 20.54 7.24 -0.74
CA GLN A 8 19.41 7.02 0.15
C GLN A 8 19.11 5.53 0.12
N SER A 9 19.69 4.79 1.08
CA SER A 9 19.32 3.41 1.32
C SER A 9 17.82 3.42 1.58
N ILE A 10 17.04 2.82 0.69
CA ILE A 10 15.61 2.61 0.88
C ILE A 10 15.52 1.79 2.16
N LEU A 11 15.12 2.44 3.26
CA LEU A 11 14.90 1.75 4.52
C LEU A 11 13.76 0.75 4.27
N PRO A 12 13.85 -0.48 4.80
CA PRO A 12 12.73 -1.40 4.73
C PRO A 12 11.51 -0.71 5.35
N PHE A 13 10.38 -0.80 4.67
CA PHE A 13 9.12 -0.30 5.19
C PHE A 13 8.77 -1.08 6.47
N GLU A 14 8.86 -0.43 7.63
CA GLU A 14 8.46 -0.98 8.93
C GLU A 14 6.98 -0.67 9.21
N GLY A 15 6.10 -0.99 8.26
CA GLY A 15 4.66 -0.84 8.42
C GLY A 15 3.91 -2.16 8.37
N THR A 16 2.74 -2.19 8.99
CA THR A 16 1.82 -3.34 8.94
C THR A 16 0.59 -2.96 8.13
N ALA A 17 0.10 -3.86 7.28
CA ALA A 17 -1.16 -3.68 6.56
C ALA A 17 -2.16 -4.77 6.97
N HIS A 18 -3.38 -4.35 7.32
CA HIS A 18 -4.51 -5.22 7.63
C HIS A 18 -5.58 -5.09 6.55
N TYR A 19 -5.94 -6.21 5.93
CA TYR A 19 -7.03 -6.24 4.97
C TYR A 19 -8.38 -6.16 5.67
N LEU A 20 -9.24 -5.23 5.22
CA LEU A 20 -10.55 -4.96 5.80
C LEU A 20 -11.69 -5.55 4.96
N GLY A 21 -11.49 -5.71 3.66
CA GLY A 21 -12.51 -6.22 2.73
C GLY A 21 -12.48 -5.53 1.37
N SER A 22 -13.27 -6.05 0.44
CA SER A 22 -13.49 -5.42 -0.86
C SER A 22 -14.85 -4.72 -0.89
N TYR A 23 -14.89 -3.47 -1.37
CA TYR A 23 -16.13 -2.70 -1.51
C TYR A 23 -16.22 -2.02 -2.88
N PRO A 24 -17.43 -1.87 -3.45
CA PRO A 24 -17.62 -1.16 -4.70
C PRO A 24 -17.49 0.36 -4.50
N LYS A 25 -16.74 1.03 -5.39
CA LYS A 25 -16.59 2.49 -5.43
C LYS A 25 -16.52 2.95 -6.89
N ASN A 26 -17.35 3.92 -7.26
CA ASN A 26 -17.41 4.48 -8.62
C ASN A 26 -17.59 3.42 -9.74
N GLY A 27 -18.30 2.33 -9.45
CA GLY A 27 -18.53 1.25 -10.42
C GLY A 27 -17.40 0.22 -10.53
N GLU A 28 -16.34 0.33 -9.74
CA GLU A 28 -15.24 -0.63 -9.69
C GLU A 28 -15.11 -1.24 -8.29
N LEU A 29 -14.50 -2.42 -8.18
CA LEU A 29 -14.22 -3.08 -6.90
C LEU A 29 -12.85 -2.64 -6.38
N TYR A 30 -12.79 -2.30 -5.09
CA TYR A 30 -11.55 -1.89 -4.41
C TYR A 30 -11.34 -2.74 -3.16
N ASP A 31 -10.10 -3.12 -2.90
CA ASP A 31 -9.63 -3.74 -1.67
C ASP A 31 -9.20 -2.66 -0.69
N TYR A 32 -9.66 -2.77 0.55
CA TYR A 32 -9.45 -1.77 1.60
C TYR A 32 -8.47 -2.31 2.63
N TYR A 33 -7.50 -1.48 2.98
CA TYR A 33 -6.48 -1.81 3.94
C TYR A 33 -6.37 -0.71 4.99
N GLU A 34 -6.24 -1.12 6.23
CA GLU A 34 -5.65 -0.30 7.29
C GLU A 34 -4.13 -0.49 7.23
N VAL A 35 -3.37 0.61 7.23
CA VAL A 35 -1.92 0.60 7.18
C VAL A 35 -1.40 1.37 8.38
N ILE A 36 -0.54 0.75 9.18
CA ILE A 36 0.11 1.35 10.34
C ILE A 36 1.59 1.56 9.99
N CYS A 37 2.03 2.82 9.96
CA CYS A 37 3.42 3.22 9.69
C CYS A 37 3.87 4.18 10.79
N ASP A 38 5.01 3.93 11.44
CA ASP A 38 5.56 4.80 12.49
C ASP A 38 4.56 5.16 13.61
N GLY A 39 3.59 4.26 13.88
CA GLY A 39 2.52 4.47 14.85
C GLY A 39 1.33 5.29 14.33
N GLU A 40 1.40 5.80 13.10
CA GLU A 40 0.28 6.47 12.41
C GLU A 40 -0.55 5.47 11.62
N THR A 41 -1.87 5.56 11.76
CA THR A 41 -2.82 4.71 11.03
C THR A 41 -3.39 5.46 9.83
N THR A 42 -3.27 4.89 8.64
CA THR A 42 -3.81 5.40 7.38
C THR A 42 -4.65 4.33 6.71
N PHE A 43 -5.74 4.74 6.06
CA PHE A 43 -6.59 3.83 5.28
C PHE A 43 -6.33 4.02 3.79
N VAL A 44 -6.00 2.92 3.10
CA VAL A 44 -5.78 2.91 1.65
C VAL A 44 -6.80 2.01 0.98
N TYR A 45 -7.19 2.37 -0.24
CA TYR A 45 -8.03 1.56 -1.11
C TYR A 45 -7.28 1.33 -2.42
N VAL A 46 -7.14 0.07 -2.78
CA VAL A 46 -6.42 -0.37 -3.99
C VAL A 46 -7.45 -0.96 -4.92
N LYS A 47 -7.43 -0.58 -6.20
CA LYS A 47 -8.33 -1.17 -7.18
C LYS A 47 -8.06 -2.67 -7.24
N ALA A 48 -9.09 -3.49 -7.01
CA ALA A 48 -8.94 -4.93 -7.06
C ALA A 48 -8.59 -5.32 -8.51
N GLU A 49 -7.47 -6.02 -8.71
CA GLU A 49 -7.18 -6.59 -10.03
C GLU A 49 -8.09 -7.78 -10.27
N GLU A 50 -8.76 -7.81 -11.43
CA GLU A 50 -9.44 -9.02 -11.87
C GLU A 50 -8.37 -10.10 -12.06
N VAL A 51 -8.31 -11.04 -11.13
CA VAL A 51 -7.49 -12.24 -11.30
C VAL A 51 -8.08 -12.98 -12.50
N LYS A 52 -7.48 -12.80 -13.68
CA LYS A 52 -7.73 -13.67 -14.82
C LYS A 52 -7.34 -15.07 -14.38
N GLN A 53 -8.31 -15.89 -14.02
CA GLN A 53 -8.12 -17.33 -13.98
C GLN A 53 -7.68 -17.75 -15.37
N ILE A 54 -6.43 -18.19 -15.46
CA ILE A 54 -5.92 -18.93 -16.61
C ILE A 54 -6.44 -20.35 -16.40
N ASP A 55 -7.46 -20.71 -17.18
CA ASP A 55 -8.02 -22.07 -17.27
C ASP A 55 -7.03 -23.00 -17.98
#